data_AF-A0A235CLX2-F1
#
_entry.id   AF-A0A235CLX2-F1
#
_cell.length_a   1.000
_cell.length_b   1.000
_cell.length_c   1.000
_cell.angle_alpha   90.00
_cell.angle_beta   90.00
_cell.angle_gamma   90.00
#
_symmetry.space_group_name_H-M   'P 1'
#
loop_
_entity.id
_entity.type
_entity.pdbx_description
1 polymer ?
#
loop_
_entity_poly.entity_id
_entity_poly.type
_entity_poly.pdbx_seq_one_letter_code
_entity_poly.pdbx_strand_id
1 'polypeptide(L)'
;MSVLGQVLRSLQNEQDGSLNPEQVCLQLVQSCRHAEQHMQGLERQYEQLKAELADARLAGAGQQHQHQILEAEVLAALDNNQELAARLAQDLATLENEQAVHAGRLAHGEKRLEYYRRRWHEAERHYHDLCRQLAMANTTLCVRQTMAAIREHPEVTLVNAKQALAHIRAREQQQCHDEPEPPADHRGRHSADEILARLQQQRNARP
;
A
#
# COMPACT_ATOMS: atom_id res chain seq x y z
N MET A 1 -2.16 -6.49 23.89
CA MET A 1 -2.70 -7.84 23.61
C MET A 1 -2.97 -7.94 22.11
N SER A 2 -2.49 -8.98 21.44
CA SER A 2 -2.66 -9.14 19.98
C SER A 2 -4.11 -9.44 19.62
N VAL A 3 -4.67 -8.75 18.62
CA VAL A 3 -6.04 -8.94 18.08
C VAL A 3 -6.26 -10.40 17.68
N LEU A 4 -5.23 -11.03 17.10
CA LEU A 4 -5.24 -12.45 16.75
C LEU A 4 -5.44 -13.35 17.99
N GLY A 5 -4.85 -12.99 19.13
CA GLY A 5 -5.00 -13.74 20.37
C GLY A 5 -6.40 -13.62 21.00
N GLN A 6 -7.15 -12.56 20.70
CA GLN A 6 -8.57 -12.46 21.08
C GLN A 6 -9.46 -13.25 20.12
N VAL A 7 -9.17 -13.17 18.82
CA VAL A 7 -9.88 -13.89 17.77
C VAL A 7 -9.72 -15.41 17.91
N LEU A 8 -8.51 -15.89 18.20
CA LEU A 8 -8.28 -17.31 18.47
C LEU A 8 -9.01 -17.76 19.73
N ARG A 9 -9.11 -16.91 20.76
CA ARG A 9 -9.89 -17.21 21.98
C ARG A 9 -11.40 -17.24 21.71
N SER A 10 -11.92 -16.40 20.80
CA SER A 10 -13.33 -16.47 20.41
C SER A 10 -13.68 -17.66 19.52
N LEU A 11 -12.68 -18.29 18.91
CA LEU A 11 -12.83 -19.49 18.07
C LEU A 11 -12.59 -20.80 18.83
N GLN A 12 -12.29 -20.73 20.13
CA GLN A 12 -12.15 -21.91 20.98
C GLN A 12 -13.53 -22.44 21.34
N ASN A 13 -13.74 -23.73 21.12
CA ASN A 13 -14.92 -24.43 21.60
C ASN A 13 -14.94 -24.38 23.14
N GLU A 14 -16.03 -23.89 23.73
CA GLU A 14 -16.17 -23.74 25.19
C GLU A 14 -16.12 -25.08 25.95
N GLN A 15 -16.40 -26.19 25.26
CA GLN A 15 -16.48 -27.52 25.86
C GLN A 15 -15.11 -28.22 25.94
N ASP A 16 -14.28 -28.11 24.89
CA ASP A 16 -13.02 -28.86 24.77
C ASP A 16 -11.77 -27.97 24.62
N GLY A 17 -11.95 -26.64 24.54
CA GLY A 17 -10.87 -25.68 24.26
C GLY A 17 -10.24 -25.83 22.88
N SER A 18 -10.79 -26.70 22.02
CA SER A 18 -10.28 -27.00 20.69
C SER A 18 -10.63 -25.88 19.71
N LEU A 19 -9.68 -25.55 18.84
CA LEU A 19 -9.88 -24.61 17.73
C LEU A 19 -10.43 -25.36 16.52
N ASN A 20 -11.52 -24.86 15.93
CA ASN A 20 -11.98 -25.32 14.63
C ASN A 20 -11.00 -24.83 13.54
N PRO A 21 -10.25 -25.73 12.88
CA PRO A 21 -9.19 -25.34 11.96
C PRO A 21 -9.72 -24.63 10.71
N GLU A 22 -10.93 -24.95 10.25
CA GLU A 22 -11.55 -24.30 9.08
C GLU A 22 -11.92 -22.85 9.38
N GLN A 23 -12.49 -22.60 10.56
CA GLN A 23 -12.82 -21.24 11.01
C GLN A 23 -11.56 -20.39 11.22
N VAL A 24 -10.47 -20.99 11.73
CA VAL A 24 -9.17 -20.31 11.85
C VAL A 24 -8.63 -19.93 10.47
N CYS A 25 -8.68 -20.83 9.49
CA CYS A 25 -8.26 -20.51 8.12
C CYS A 25 -9.10 -19.39 7.49
N LEU A 26 -10.44 -19.46 7.61
CA LEU A 26 -11.35 -18.41 7.10
C LEU A 26 -11.04 -17.05 7.72
N GLN A 27 -10.82 -17.01 9.02
CA GLN A 27 -10.53 -15.78 9.74
C GLN A 27 -9.15 -15.20 9.38
N LEU A 28 -8.16 -16.05 9.14
CA LEU A 28 -6.85 -15.63 8.65
C LEU A 28 -6.95 -15.06 7.22
N VAL A 29 -7.74 -15.66 6.32
CA VAL A 29 -8.00 -15.11 4.99
C VAL A 29 -8.64 -13.71 5.07
N GLN A 30 -9.65 -13.54 5.92
CA GLN A 30 -10.27 -12.23 6.15
C GLN A 30 -9.27 -11.22 6.71
N SER A 31 -8.42 -11.65 7.64
CA SER A 31 -7.38 -10.81 8.23
C SER A 31 -6.34 -10.38 7.20
N CYS A 32 -5.92 -11.27 6.29
CA CYS A 32 -5.04 -10.94 5.18
C CYS A 32 -5.69 -9.88 4.27
N ARG A 33 -6.96 -10.08 3.89
CA ARG A 33 -7.70 -9.13 3.05
C ARG A 33 -7.84 -7.74 3.70
N HIS A 34 -8.13 -7.69 4.99
CA HIS A 34 -8.18 -6.41 5.72
C HIS A 34 -6.81 -5.73 5.79
N ALA A 35 -5.73 -6.51 5.97
CA ALA A 35 -4.38 -5.97 5.98
C ALA A 35 -3.99 -5.39 4.60
N GLU A 36 -4.35 -6.07 3.49
CA GLU A 36 -4.17 -5.54 2.13
C GLU A 36 -4.94 -4.23 1.92
N GLN A 37 -6.20 -4.18 2.31
CA GLN A 37 -7.02 -2.97 2.22
C GLN A 37 -6.42 -1.82 3.03
N HIS A 38 -5.91 -2.11 4.22
CA HIS A 38 -5.23 -1.12 5.05
C HIS A 38 -3.95 -0.61 4.38
N MET A 39 -3.13 -1.49 3.77
CA MET A 39 -1.95 -1.07 3.00
C MET A 39 -2.31 -0.19 1.80
N GLN A 40 -3.33 -0.55 1.03
CA GLN A 40 -3.83 0.27 -0.08
C GLN A 40 -4.34 1.64 0.40
N GLY A 41 -4.99 1.69 1.57
CA GLY A 41 -5.42 2.94 2.19
C GLY A 41 -4.22 3.84 2.56
N LEU A 42 -3.17 3.26 3.15
CA LEU A 42 -1.93 3.98 3.47
C LEU A 42 -1.22 4.49 2.23
N GLU A 43 -1.16 3.70 1.16
CA GLU A 43 -0.55 4.08 -0.11
C GLU A 43 -1.27 5.26 -0.76
N ARG A 44 -2.62 5.25 -0.78
CA ARG A 44 -3.41 6.38 -1.27
C ARG A 44 -3.15 7.65 -0.47
N GLN A 45 -3.10 7.54 0.86
CA GLN A 45 -2.82 8.68 1.74
C GLN A 45 -1.40 9.22 1.52
N TYR A 46 -0.43 8.34 1.29
CA TYR A 46 0.94 8.71 0.99
C TYR A 46 1.04 9.47 -0.34
N GLU A 47 0.47 8.95 -1.42
CA GLU A 47 0.51 9.62 -2.73
C GLU A 47 -0.28 10.92 -2.73
N GLN A 48 -1.42 10.99 -2.03
CA GLN A 48 -2.16 12.26 -1.85
C GLN A 48 -1.28 13.30 -1.15
N LEU A 49 -0.67 12.96 -0.01
CA LEU A 49 0.19 13.89 0.73
C LEU A 49 1.41 14.31 -0.09
N LYS A 50 1.96 13.41 -0.90
CA LYS A 50 3.09 13.69 -1.78
C LYS A 50 2.72 14.69 -2.87
N ALA A 51 1.52 14.58 -3.44
CA ALA A 51 0.98 15.55 -4.37
C ALA A 51 0.76 16.92 -3.70
N GLU A 52 0.11 16.94 -2.53
CA GLU A 52 -0.09 18.17 -1.74
C GLU A 52 1.23 18.90 -1.44
N LEU A 53 2.29 18.15 -1.12
CA LEU A 53 3.62 18.71 -0.87
C LEU A 53 4.31 19.21 -2.15
N ALA A 54 4.09 18.55 -3.29
CA ALA A 54 4.60 19.02 -4.58
C ALA A 54 3.95 20.36 -4.96
N ASP A 55 2.63 20.47 -4.81
CA ASP A 55 1.88 21.70 -5.06
C ASP A 55 2.32 22.83 -4.12
N ALA A 56 2.51 22.52 -2.83
CA ALA A 56 3.02 23.48 -1.87
C ALA A 56 4.45 23.95 -2.24
N ARG A 57 5.33 23.06 -2.70
CA ARG A 57 6.67 23.47 -3.16
C ARG A 57 6.63 24.39 -4.38
N LEU A 58 5.72 24.14 -5.32
CA LEU A 58 5.51 25.02 -6.47
C LEU A 58 5.01 26.41 -6.04
N ALA A 59 4.07 26.46 -5.09
CA ALA A 59 3.59 27.72 -4.52
C ALA A 59 4.72 28.50 -3.81
N GLY A 60 5.55 27.80 -3.04
CA GLY A 60 6.71 28.39 -2.37
C GLY A 60 7.72 29.00 -3.33
N ALA A 61 7.95 28.39 -4.50
CA ALA A 61 8.83 28.96 -5.53
C ALA A 61 8.30 30.29 -6.08
N GLY A 62 6.97 30.42 -6.24
CA GLY A 62 6.33 31.68 -6.63
C GLY A 62 6.52 32.77 -5.56
N GLN A 63 6.33 32.43 -4.28
CA GLN A 63 6.55 33.35 -3.16
C GLN A 63 8.01 33.81 -3.08
N GLN A 64 8.96 32.93 -3.38
CA GLN A 64 10.39 33.27 -3.38
C GLN A 64 10.76 34.25 -4.49
N HIS A 65 10.14 34.12 -5.67
CA HIS A 65 10.29 35.11 -6.74
C HIS A 65 9.71 36.47 -6.36
N GLN A 66 8.53 36.49 -5.75
CA GLN A 66 7.90 37.73 -5.26
C GLN A 66 8.73 38.42 -4.18
N HIS A 67 9.37 37.64 -3.29
CA HIS A 67 10.28 38.17 -2.28
C HIS A 67 11.48 38.89 -2.92
N GLN A 68 12.13 38.28 -3.92
CA GLN A 68 13.24 38.92 -4.64
C GLN A 68 12.83 40.23 -5.33
N ILE A 69 11.61 40.28 -5.90
CA ILE A 69 11.09 41.50 -6.53
C ILE A 69 10.88 42.60 -5.47
N LEU A 70 10.18 42.28 -4.38
CA LEU A 70 9.91 43.25 -3.31
C LEU A 70 11.21 43.70 -2.61
N GLU A 71 12.17 42.81 -2.41
CA GLU A 71 13.48 43.15 -1.88
C GLU A 71 14.20 44.17 -2.77
N ALA A 72 14.20 43.96 -4.09
CA ALA A 72 14.78 44.91 -5.03
C ALA A 72 14.04 46.27 -5.04
N GLU A 73 12.71 46.27 -4.93
CA GLU A 73 11.89 47.48 -4.86
C GLU A 73 12.14 48.27 -3.56
N VAL A 74 12.28 47.59 -2.42
CA VAL A 74 12.68 48.21 -1.15
C VAL A 74 14.04 48.89 -1.29
N LEU A 75 15.04 48.19 -1.85
CA LEU A 75 16.37 48.73 -2.05
C LEU A 75 16.36 49.97 -2.95
N ALA A 76 15.61 49.94 -4.05
CA ALA A 76 15.48 51.10 -4.95
C ALA A 76 14.72 52.28 -4.32
N ALA A 77 13.77 52.00 -3.42
CA ALA A 77 13.00 53.01 -2.72
C ALA A 77 13.81 53.72 -1.62
N LEU A 78 14.76 53.03 -0.99
CA LEU A 78 15.61 53.61 0.05
C LEU A 78 16.40 54.83 -0.44
N ASP A 79 16.78 54.86 -1.73
CA ASP A 79 17.54 55.95 -2.32
C ASP A 79 16.69 57.21 -2.62
N ASN A 80 15.36 57.07 -2.74
CA ASN A 80 14.50 58.12 -3.31
C ASN A 80 13.32 58.53 -2.42
N ASN A 81 12.73 57.61 -1.65
CA ASN A 81 11.53 57.88 -0.86
C ASN A 81 11.46 56.96 0.37
N GLN A 82 11.82 57.51 1.52
CA GLN A 82 11.90 56.78 2.78
C GLN A 82 10.54 56.29 3.32
N GLU A 83 9.45 57.02 3.04
CA GLU A 83 8.10 56.57 3.41
C GLU A 83 7.64 55.38 2.57
N LEU A 84 7.95 55.39 1.28
CA LEU A 84 7.66 54.28 0.36
C LEU A 84 8.50 53.06 0.74
N ALA A 85 9.79 53.24 1.03
CA ALA A 85 10.67 52.17 1.48
C ALA A 85 10.17 51.51 2.78
N ALA A 86 9.68 52.29 3.74
CA ALA A 86 9.12 51.77 4.98
C ALA A 86 7.86 50.91 4.76
N ARG A 87 6.97 51.31 3.84
CA ARG A 87 5.78 50.53 3.48
C ARG A 87 6.16 49.21 2.80
N LEU A 88 7.03 49.26 1.79
CA LEU A 88 7.48 48.05 1.10
C LEU A 88 8.23 47.09 2.04
N ALA A 89 9.01 47.62 2.98
CA ALA A 89 9.68 46.79 3.99
C ALA A 89 8.69 46.08 4.92
N GLN A 90 7.54 46.72 5.21
CA GLN A 90 6.47 46.08 5.97
C GLN A 90 5.78 44.97 5.18
N ASP A 91 5.55 45.17 3.88
CA ASP A 91 5.02 44.15 2.96
C ASP A 91 6.01 42.99 2.74
N LEU A 92 7.31 43.27 2.73
CA LEU A 92 8.35 42.23 2.69
C LEU A 92 8.34 41.41 3.99
N ALA A 93 8.23 42.06 5.15
CA ALA A 93 8.17 41.38 6.43
C ALA A 93 6.92 40.50 6.59
N THR A 94 5.76 40.91 6.04
CA THR A 94 4.57 40.05 6.02
C THR A 94 4.78 38.83 5.13
N LEU A 95 5.37 39.01 3.94
CA LEU A 95 5.69 37.91 3.03
C LEU A 95 6.69 36.92 3.65
N GLU A 96 7.73 37.39 4.34
CA GLU A 96 8.70 36.53 5.03
C GLU A 96 8.06 35.71 6.15
N ASN A 97 7.14 36.31 6.90
CA ASN A 97 6.37 35.58 7.91
C ASN A 97 5.50 34.48 7.28
N GLU A 98 4.86 34.77 6.15
CA GLU A 98 4.09 33.77 5.39
C GLU A 98 4.97 32.64 4.86
N GLN A 99 6.17 32.96 4.35
CA GLN A 99 7.14 31.96 3.91
C GLN A 99 7.62 31.08 5.08
N ALA A 100 7.86 31.65 6.26
CA ALA A 100 8.24 30.89 7.44
C ALA A 100 7.12 29.91 7.87
N VAL A 101 5.86 30.36 7.85
CA VAL A 101 4.69 29.49 8.10
C VAL A 101 4.59 28.40 7.04
N HIS A 102 4.81 28.74 5.77
CA HIS A 102 4.78 27.79 4.65
C HIS A 102 5.88 26.72 4.80
N ALA A 103 7.12 27.13 5.10
CA ALA A 103 8.23 26.22 5.36
C ALA A 103 7.94 25.28 6.54
N GLY A 104 7.31 25.78 7.61
CA GLY A 104 6.84 24.96 8.71
C GLY A 104 5.83 23.89 8.30
N ARG A 105 4.87 24.25 7.41
CA ARG A 105 3.90 23.30 6.85
C ARG A 105 4.56 22.24 5.98
N LEU A 106 5.52 22.62 5.13
CA LEU A 106 6.30 21.68 4.31
C LEU A 106 7.06 20.68 5.19
N ALA A 107 7.80 21.18 6.19
CA ALA A 107 8.54 20.32 7.10
C ALA A 107 7.62 19.37 7.89
N HIS A 108 6.42 19.83 8.27
CA HIS A 108 5.41 18.97 8.90
C HIS A 108 4.89 17.91 7.91
N GLY A 109 4.60 18.28 6.67
CA GLY A 109 4.18 17.35 5.62
C GLY A 109 5.23 16.28 5.34
N GLU A 110 6.51 16.64 5.27
CA GLU A 110 7.61 15.68 5.07
C GLU A 110 7.72 14.67 6.23
N LYS A 111 7.55 15.13 7.47
CA LYS A 111 7.47 14.23 8.64
C LYS A 111 6.27 13.28 8.54
N ARG A 112 5.13 13.75 8.03
CA ARG A 112 3.95 12.91 7.80
C ARG A 112 4.17 11.89 6.68
N LEU A 113 4.88 12.23 5.60
CA LEU A 113 5.26 11.27 4.56
C LEU A 113 6.12 10.15 5.13
N GLU A 114 7.14 10.51 5.92
CA GLU A 114 7.99 9.53 6.58
C GLU A 114 7.20 8.61 7.51
N TYR A 115 6.25 9.18 8.25
CA TYR A 115 5.33 8.43 9.09
C TYR A 115 4.51 7.41 8.31
N TYR A 116 3.87 7.81 7.19
CA TYR A 116 3.08 6.89 6.37
C TYR A 116 3.95 5.80 5.74
N ARG A 117 5.15 6.14 5.27
CA ARG A 117 6.11 5.16 4.75
C ARG A 117 6.47 4.08 5.77
N ARG A 118 6.78 4.49 7.01
CA ARG A 118 7.07 3.54 8.10
C ARG A 118 5.86 2.66 8.41
N ARG A 119 4.69 3.27 8.52
CA ARG A 119 3.44 2.56 8.82
C ARG A 119 3.06 1.58 7.72
N TRP A 120 3.36 1.90 6.47
CA TRP A 120 3.17 0.99 5.34
C TRP A 120 4.09 -0.24 5.47
N HIS A 121 5.39 -0.06 5.76
CA HIS A 121 6.30 -1.18 5.99
C HIS A 121 5.93 -2.04 7.20
N GLU A 122 5.41 -1.42 8.26
CA GLU A 122 4.88 -2.17 9.41
C GLU A 122 3.65 -3.00 9.03
N ALA A 123 2.74 -2.43 8.24
CA ALA A 123 1.56 -3.13 7.73
C ALA A 123 1.94 -4.28 6.77
N GLU A 124 2.95 -4.08 5.92
CA GLU A 124 3.50 -5.10 5.02
C GLU A 124 4.07 -6.29 5.79
N ARG A 125 4.87 -6.03 6.83
CA ARG A 125 5.39 -7.10 7.71
C ARG A 125 4.26 -7.86 8.38
N HIS A 126 3.26 -7.15 8.89
CA HIS A 126 2.09 -7.77 9.52
C HIS A 126 1.31 -8.63 8.53
N TYR A 127 1.11 -8.14 7.30
CA TYR A 127 0.47 -8.91 6.23
C TYR A 127 1.25 -10.21 5.92
N HIS A 128 2.56 -10.13 5.75
CA HIS A 128 3.39 -11.32 5.53
C HIS A 128 3.34 -12.31 6.69
N ASP A 129 3.33 -11.83 7.93
CA ASP A 129 3.17 -12.68 9.11
C ASP A 129 1.82 -13.41 9.10
N LEU A 130 0.72 -12.74 8.71
CA LEU A 130 -0.60 -13.36 8.55
C LEU A 130 -0.60 -14.40 7.42
N CYS A 131 0.01 -14.10 6.28
CA CYS A 131 0.13 -15.05 5.17
C CYS A 131 0.92 -16.31 5.58
N ARG A 132 2.00 -16.15 6.36
CA ARG A 132 2.73 -17.28 6.92
C ARG A 132 1.85 -18.10 7.87
N GLN A 133 1.10 -17.45 8.76
CA GLN A 133 0.17 -18.13 9.66
C GLN A 133 -0.93 -18.89 8.90
N LEU A 134 -1.46 -18.30 7.84
CA LEU A 134 -2.45 -18.94 6.96
C LEU A 134 -1.88 -20.19 6.30
N ALA A 135 -0.66 -20.12 5.75
CA ALA A 135 0.01 -21.28 5.17
C ALA A 135 0.21 -22.41 6.20
N MET A 136 0.61 -22.06 7.43
CA MET A 136 0.73 -23.03 8.52
C MET A 136 -0.61 -23.64 8.93
N ALA A 137 -1.68 -22.83 9.00
CA ALA A 137 -3.02 -23.29 9.33
C ALA A 137 -3.55 -24.27 8.27
N ASN A 138 -3.40 -23.94 6.99
CA ASN A 138 -3.78 -24.81 5.88
C ASN A 138 -3.00 -26.15 5.89
N THR A 139 -1.69 -26.08 6.14
CA THR A 139 -0.86 -27.30 6.26
C THR A 139 -1.34 -28.17 7.42
N THR A 140 -1.68 -27.56 8.55
CA THR A 140 -2.18 -28.26 9.74
C THR A 140 -3.55 -28.91 9.49
N LEU A 141 -4.45 -28.20 8.80
CA LEU A 141 -5.76 -28.72 8.40
C LEU A 141 -5.60 -29.94 7.49
N CYS A 142 -4.77 -29.86 6.46
CA CYS A 142 -4.50 -30.95 5.53
C CYS A 142 -3.96 -32.21 6.24
N VAL A 143 -3.00 -32.04 7.17
CA VAL A 143 -2.47 -33.16 7.98
C VAL A 143 -3.57 -33.80 8.83
N ARG A 144 -4.44 -32.99 9.47
CA ARG A 144 -5.56 -33.50 10.27
C ARG A 144 -6.57 -34.28 9.43
N GLN A 145 -6.96 -33.76 8.27
CA GLN A 145 -7.87 -34.43 7.35
C GLN A 145 -7.26 -35.75 6.85
N THR A 146 -5.97 -35.76 6.53
CA THR A 146 -5.25 -36.97 6.12
C THR A 146 -5.22 -38.01 7.25
N MET A 147 -4.93 -37.60 8.48
CA MET A 147 -4.94 -38.50 9.63
C MET A 147 -6.34 -39.03 9.95
N ALA A 148 -7.38 -38.21 9.80
CA ALA A 148 -8.77 -38.65 9.96
C ALA A 148 -9.12 -39.71 8.91
N ALA A 149 -8.81 -39.46 7.63
CA ALA A 149 -9.04 -40.41 6.55
C ALA A 149 -8.29 -41.75 6.75
N ILE A 150 -7.05 -41.71 7.26
CA ILE A 150 -6.29 -42.94 7.60
C ILE A 150 -6.95 -43.71 8.75
N ARG A 151 -7.48 -43.01 9.77
CA ARG A 151 -8.18 -43.66 10.90
C ARG A 151 -9.51 -44.28 10.47
N GLU A 152 -10.22 -43.63 9.56
CA GLU A 152 -11.49 -44.13 9.00
C GLU A 152 -11.27 -45.32 8.05
N HIS A 153 -10.08 -45.43 7.44
CA HIS A 153 -9.72 -46.51 6.53
C HIS A 153 -8.38 -47.17 6.91
N PRO A 154 -8.33 -47.93 8.03
CA PRO A 154 -7.08 -48.49 8.57
C PRO A 154 -6.44 -49.55 7.66
N GLU A 155 -7.17 -50.06 6.67
CA GLU A 155 -6.70 -51.07 5.72
C GLU A 155 -5.90 -50.47 4.55
N VAL A 156 -5.89 -49.13 4.46
CA VAL A 156 -5.18 -48.36 3.45
C VAL A 156 -3.73 -48.16 3.88
N THR A 157 -2.86 -49.09 3.48
CA THR A 157 -1.40 -48.99 3.69
C THR A 157 -0.83 -47.65 3.19
N LEU A 158 0.22 -47.13 3.83
CA LEU A 158 0.87 -45.82 3.57
C LEU A 158 1.17 -45.51 2.08
N VAL A 159 1.29 -46.53 1.23
CA VAL A 159 1.45 -46.41 -0.22
C VAL A 159 0.21 -45.79 -0.88
N ASN A 160 -0.99 -46.18 -0.45
CA ASN A 160 -2.25 -45.60 -0.91
C ASN A 160 -2.47 -44.18 -0.37
N ALA A 161 -1.95 -43.83 0.81
CA ALA A 161 -2.08 -42.47 1.35
C ALA A 161 -1.32 -41.44 0.49
N LYS A 162 -0.16 -41.82 -0.06
CA LYS A 162 0.61 -40.96 -0.99
C LYS A 162 -0.13 -40.76 -2.32
N GLN A 163 -0.81 -41.79 -2.81
CA GLN A 163 -1.66 -41.74 -4.00
C GLN A 163 -2.96 -40.95 -3.73
N ALA A 164 -3.58 -41.10 -2.55
CA ALA A 164 -4.74 -40.33 -2.13
C ALA A 164 -4.41 -38.83 -1.99
N LEU A 165 -3.24 -38.47 -1.45
CA LEU A 165 -2.76 -37.10 -1.41
C LEU A 165 -2.52 -36.51 -2.80
N ALA A 166 -1.99 -37.30 -3.75
CA ALA A 166 -1.88 -36.87 -5.14
C ALA A 166 -3.26 -36.65 -5.77
N HIS A 167 -4.23 -37.51 -5.46
CA HIS A 167 -5.61 -37.40 -5.95
C HIS A 167 -6.37 -36.19 -5.34
N ILE A 168 -6.17 -35.91 -4.05
CA ILE A 168 -6.75 -34.74 -3.36
C ILE A 168 -6.15 -33.45 -3.94
N ARG A 169 -4.81 -33.37 -4.07
CA ARG A 169 -4.17 -32.21 -4.71
C ARG A 169 -4.59 -32.01 -6.16
N ALA A 170 -4.78 -33.10 -6.92
CA ALA A 170 -5.29 -33.02 -8.29
C ALA A 170 -6.74 -32.51 -8.33
N ARG A 171 -7.59 -32.93 -7.38
CA ARG A 171 -8.96 -32.41 -7.24
C ARG A 171 -9.00 -30.94 -6.82
N GLU A 172 -8.18 -30.53 -5.87
CA GLU A 172 -8.08 -29.13 -5.43
C GLU A 172 -7.55 -28.22 -6.55
N GLN A 173 -6.61 -28.70 -7.37
CA GLN A 173 -6.14 -28.00 -8.57
C GLN A 173 -7.21 -27.93 -9.66
N GLN A 174 -8.03 -28.97 -9.82
CA GLN A 174 -9.17 -28.96 -10.75
C GLN A 174 -10.28 -28.01 -10.28
N GLN A 175 -10.57 -27.93 -8.99
CA GLN A 175 -11.53 -26.97 -8.41
C GLN A 175 -11.05 -25.53 -8.49
N CYS A 176 -9.74 -25.29 -8.54
CA CYS A 176 -9.16 -23.97 -8.80
C CYS A 176 -9.20 -23.56 -10.29
N HIS A 177 -9.58 -24.47 -11.19
CA HIS A 177 -9.74 -24.22 -12.63
C HIS A 177 -11.20 -24.10 -13.11
N ASP A 178 -12.20 -24.34 -12.25
CA ASP A 178 -13.60 -23.99 -12.51
C ASP A 178 -13.87 -22.50 -12.22
N GLU A 179 -13.02 -21.63 -12.78
CA GLU A 179 -13.29 -20.20 -12.94
C GLU A 179 -14.03 -20.03 -14.29
N PRO A 180 -15.16 -19.31 -14.36
CA PRO A 180 -15.86 -19.10 -15.61
C PRO A 180 -14.93 -18.36 -16.57
N GLU A 181 -14.70 -18.99 -17.72
CA GLU A 181 -13.98 -18.48 -18.87
C GLU A 181 -14.32 -16.99 -19.09
N PRO A 182 -13.37 -16.04 -18.92
CA PRO A 182 -13.62 -14.68 -19.32
C PRO A 182 -13.72 -14.66 -20.85
N PRO A 183 -14.68 -13.93 -21.43
CA PRO A 183 -14.78 -13.83 -22.87
C PRO A 183 -13.47 -13.27 -23.41
N ALA A 184 -13.00 -13.91 -24.48
CA ALA A 184 -11.87 -13.45 -25.27
C ALA A 184 -12.09 -11.99 -25.67
N ASP A 185 -11.31 -11.09 -25.09
CA ASP A 185 -11.08 -9.76 -25.62
C ASP A 185 -9.61 -9.40 -25.43
N HIS A 186 -8.78 -10.02 -26.28
CA HIS A 186 -7.41 -9.57 -26.51
C HIS A 186 -7.45 -8.25 -27.28
N ARG A 187 -7.80 -7.16 -26.60
CA ARG A 187 -7.37 -5.82 -27.00
C ARG A 187 -6.10 -5.52 -26.23
N GLY A 188 -5.00 -5.48 -26.99
CA GLY A 188 -3.64 -5.37 -26.50
C GLY A 188 -3.47 -4.29 -25.43
N ARG A 189 -2.99 -4.71 -24.26
CA ARG A 189 -2.31 -3.82 -23.32
C ARG A 189 -1.01 -3.39 -23.97
N HIS A 190 -1.03 -2.28 -24.67
CA HIS A 190 0.21 -1.63 -25.08
C HIS A 190 0.89 -1.09 -23.82
N SER A 191 2.07 -1.64 -23.52
CA SER A 191 2.96 -1.07 -22.51
C SER A 191 3.32 0.37 -22.92
N ALA A 192 3.50 1.26 -21.95
CA ALA A 192 3.96 2.62 -22.20
C ALA A 192 5.26 2.65 -23.03
N ASP A 193 6.09 1.62 -22.89
CA ASP A 193 7.32 1.44 -23.66
C ASP A 193 7.08 1.10 -25.14
N GLU A 194 6.03 0.34 -25.46
CA GLU A 194 5.64 0.05 -26.86
C GLU A 194 5.09 1.31 -27.56
N ILE A 195 4.34 2.13 -26.82
CA ILE A 195 3.80 3.40 -27.33
C ILE A 195 4.95 4.39 -27.59
N LEU A 196 5.95 4.45 -26.70
CA LEU A 196 7.14 5.29 -26.87
C LEU A 196 8.00 4.83 -28.06
N ALA A 197 8.23 3.53 -28.21
CA ALA A 197 8.99 2.98 -29.33
C ALA A 197 8.32 3.29 -30.68
N ARG A 198 6.98 3.19 -30.76
CA ARG A 198 6.22 3.51 -31.97
C ARG A 198 6.28 5.00 -32.32
N LEU A 199 6.15 5.88 -31.33
CA LEU A 199 6.22 7.33 -31.53
C LEU A 199 7.63 7.79 -31.94
N GLN A 200 8.68 7.15 -31.42
CA GLN A 200 10.06 7.41 -31.83
C GLN A 200 10.33 6.95 -33.28
N GLN A 201 9.81 5.79 -33.68
CA GLN A 201 9.91 5.34 -35.09
C GLN A 201 9.18 6.29 -36.06
N GLN A 202 8.00 6.82 -35.69
CA GLN A 202 7.28 7.78 -36.53
C GLN A 202 7.99 9.14 -36.65
N ARG A 203 8.73 9.56 -35.62
CA ARG A 203 9.55 10.78 -35.66
C ARG A 203 10.78 10.63 -36.58
N ASN A 204 11.38 9.45 -36.62
CA ASN A 204 12.57 9.17 -37.43
C ASN A 204 12.23 8.87 -38.91
N ALA A 205 10.97 8.60 -39.23
CA ALA A 205 10.49 8.29 -40.58
C ALA A 205 9.92 9.51 -41.34
N ARG A 206 9.92 10.71 -40.75
CA ARG A 206 9.63 11.95 -41.46
C ARG A 206 10.96 12.57 -41.93
N PRO A 207 11.14 12.83 -43.24
CA PRO A 207 12.28 13.58 -43.75
C PRO A 207 12.26 15.04 -43.28
#